data_AF-A0A2N7RCM9-F1
#
_entry.id   AF-A0A2N7RCM9-F1
#
_cell.length_a   1.000
_cell.length_b   1.000
_cell.length_c   1.000
_cell.angle_alpha   90.00
_cell.angle_beta   90.00
_cell.angle_gamma   90.00
#
_symmetry.space_group_name_H-M   'P 1'
#
loop_
_entity.id
_entity.type
_entity.pdbx_description
1 polymer ?
#
loop_
_entity_poly.entity_id
_entity_poly.type
_entity_poly.pdbx_seq_one_letter_code
_entity_poly.pdbx_strand_id
1 'polypeptide(L)'
;MLATLLLSAAVTAATPAFDATQLSGSWSDSFNSNSVCDPSRHLTRMQLSDDHARLAIFNDRMRSSKLGEANHFAATVVAETERSLTIRYDNENRLDDQGKPVEWQLIVVAPGVYRWRQADWPEGKVNGVVGIRCSP
;
A
#
# COMPACT_ATOMS: atom_id res chain seq x y z
N MET A 1 -54.00 -5.69 24.95
CA MET A 1 -53.14 -5.23 23.83
C MET A 1 -51.69 -5.46 24.25
N LEU A 2 -51.01 -6.45 23.68
CA LEU A 2 -49.56 -6.66 23.89
C LEU A 2 -48.80 -5.88 22.81
N ALA A 3 -47.92 -4.97 23.23
CA ALA A 3 -47.02 -4.25 22.35
C ALA A 3 -45.72 -5.04 22.20
N THR A 4 -45.42 -5.49 20.97
CA THR A 4 -44.19 -6.19 20.63
C THR A 4 -43.12 -5.16 20.27
N LEU A 5 -42.09 -5.04 21.11
CA LEU A 5 -40.89 -4.24 20.82
C LEU A 5 -39.98 -5.01 19.87
N LEU A 6 -39.87 -4.56 18.63
CA LEU A 6 -38.89 -5.03 17.66
C LEU A 6 -37.52 -4.37 17.97
N LEU A 7 -36.56 -5.15 18.45
CA LEU A 7 -35.15 -4.73 18.47
C LEU A 7 -34.59 -4.83 17.05
N SER A 8 -34.36 -3.68 16.41
CA SER A 8 -33.52 -3.60 15.21
C SER A 8 -32.06 -3.75 15.60
N ALA A 9 -31.48 -4.93 15.34
CA ALA A 9 -30.03 -5.11 15.37
C ALA A 9 -29.43 -4.33 14.18
N ALA A 10 -28.67 -3.28 14.47
CA ALA A 10 -27.84 -2.63 13.46
C ALA A 10 -26.75 -3.61 13.04
N VAL A 11 -26.85 -4.14 11.82
CA VAL A 11 -25.77 -4.89 11.20
C VAL A 11 -24.67 -3.88 10.86
N THR A 12 -23.61 -3.84 11.67
CA THR A 12 -22.39 -3.14 11.30
C THR A 12 -21.81 -3.89 10.12
N ALA A 13 -21.98 -3.37 8.90
CA ALA A 13 -21.29 -3.90 7.74
C ALA A 13 -19.77 -3.75 8.01
N ALA A 14 -19.05 -4.86 8.04
CA ALA A 14 -17.59 -4.81 8.07
C ALA A 14 -17.13 -4.04 6.83
N THR A 15 -16.29 -3.02 7.02
CA THR A 15 -15.68 -2.30 5.92
C THR A 15 -14.98 -3.31 5.01
N PRO A 16 -15.18 -3.27 3.69
CA PRO A 16 -14.52 -4.20 2.79
C PRO A 16 -13.00 -4.09 2.97
N ALA A 17 -12.38 -5.23 3.29
CA ALA A 17 -10.95 -5.38 3.45
C ALA A 17 -10.24 -5.25 2.10
N PHE A 18 -8.95 -4.93 2.14
CA PHE A 18 -8.13 -4.84 0.94
C PHE A 18 -7.98 -6.22 0.28
N ASP A 19 -8.35 -6.37 -0.98
CA ASP A 19 -8.10 -7.63 -1.70
C ASP A 19 -6.61 -7.77 -2.04
N ALA A 20 -5.93 -8.74 -1.39
CA ALA A 20 -4.52 -9.02 -1.59
C ALA A 20 -4.16 -9.37 -3.04
N THR A 21 -5.10 -9.87 -3.85
CA THR A 21 -4.85 -10.16 -5.27
C THR A 21 -4.58 -8.89 -6.08
N GLN A 22 -4.92 -7.71 -5.57
CA GLN A 22 -4.55 -6.43 -6.19
C GLN A 22 -3.03 -6.20 -6.23
N LEU A 23 -2.27 -6.83 -5.33
CA LEU A 23 -0.80 -6.76 -5.28
C LEU A 23 -0.11 -7.81 -6.15
N SER A 24 -0.86 -8.72 -6.77
CA SER A 24 -0.30 -9.81 -7.58
C SER A 24 0.63 -9.32 -8.67
N GLY A 25 1.60 -10.18 -9.00
CA GLY A 25 2.54 -9.96 -10.07
C GLY A 25 3.80 -9.19 -9.70
N SER A 26 4.52 -8.75 -10.72
CA SER A 26 5.70 -7.89 -10.59
C SER A 26 5.35 -6.46 -10.99
N TRP A 27 6.00 -5.50 -10.34
CA TRP A 27 5.73 -4.08 -10.47
C TRP A 27 7.00 -3.31 -10.79
N SER A 28 6.89 -2.23 -11.54
CA SER A 28 7.94 -1.24 -11.68
C SER A 28 7.41 0.17 -11.55
N ASP A 29 8.29 1.07 -11.14
CA ASP A 29 7.97 2.48 -10.92
C ASP A 29 8.08 3.23 -12.25
N SER A 30 7.03 3.88 -12.72
CA SER A 30 7.09 4.88 -13.78
C SER A 30 7.32 6.27 -13.17
N PHE A 31 8.48 6.84 -13.47
CA PHE A 31 8.91 8.16 -12.98
C PHE A 31 9.64 8.99 -14.06
N ASN A 32 9.74 8.45 -15.28
CA ASN A 32 10.36 9.09 -16.44
C ASN A 32 9.72 8.54 -17.73
N SER A 33 10.21 8.97 -18.90
CA SER A 33 9.68 8.57 -20.20
C SER A 33 10.15 7.19 -20.69
N ASN A 34 10.90 6.43 -19.89
CA ASN A 34 11.44 5.14 -20.33
C ASN A 34 10.36 4.05 -20.29
N SER A 35 10.57 2.97 -21.05
CA SER A 35 9.74 1.76 -20.93
C SER A 35 9.74 1.25 -19.49
N VAL A 36 8.55 1.08 -18.92
CA VAL A 36 8.37 0.79 -17.48
C VAL A 36 8.65 -0.67 -17.15
N CYS A 37 8.41 -1.59 -18.09
CA CYS A 37 8.51 -3.04 -17.87
C CYS A 37 9.64 -3.71 -18.67
N ASP A 38 10.67 -2.94 -19.02
CA ASP A 38 11.88 -3.45 -19.64
C ASP A 38 12.73 -4.27 -18.65
N PRO A 39 13.45 -5.33 -19.06
CA PRO A 39 14.29 -6.15 -18.16
C PRO A 39 15.35 -5.37 -17.37
N SER A 40 15.78 -4.20 -17.87
CA SER A 40 16.71 -3.33 -17.15
C SER A 40 16.09 -2.66 -15.92
N ARG A 41 14.76 -2.57 -15.85
CA ARG A 41 14.01 -1.89 -14.79
C ARG A 41 14.05 -2.70 -13.50
N HIS A 42 13.98 -1.98 -12.38
CA HIS A 42 13.79 -2.59 -11.07
C HIS A 42 12.38 -3.18 -10.99
N LEU A 43 12.32 -4.44 -10.60
CA LEU A 43 11.05 -5.13 -10.37
C LEU A 43 10.84 -5.34 -8.88
N THR A 44 9.61 -5.09 -8.45
CA THR A 44 9.17 -5.25 -7.08
C THR A 44 8.00 -6.22 -7.04
N ARG A 45 8.00 -7.13 -6.07
CA ARG A 45 6.85 -7.96 -5.71
C ARG A 45 6.40 -7.61 -4.31
N MET A 46 5.10 -7.68 -4.07
CA MET A 46 4.50 -7.32 -2.80
C MET A 46 3.66 -8.48 -2.28
N GLN A 47 3.69 -8.71 -0.97
CA GLN A 47 2.94 -9.78 -0.32
C GLN A 47 2.35 -9.26 0.98
N LEU A 48 1.02 -9.26 1.05
CA LEU A 48 0.26 -9.02 2.27
C LEU A 48 0.18 -10.34 3.06
N SER A 49 0.36 -10.28 4.38
CA SER A 49 0.18 -11.44 5.26
C SER A 49 -1.30 -11.85 5.35
N ASP A 50 -1.58 -13.11 5.68
CA ASP A 50 -2.95 -13.64 5.77
C ASP A 50 -3.82 -12.90 6.80
N ASP A 51 -3.19 -12.35 7.85
CA ASP A 51 -3.83 -11.53 8.88
C ASP A 51 -3.89 -10.03 8.55
N HIS A 52 -3.41 -9.65 7.35
CA HIS A 52 -3.30 -8.28 6.87
C HIS A 52 -2.46 -7.34 7.75
N ALA A 53 -1.71 -7.85 8.72
CA ALA A 53 -0.93 -7.02 9.65
C ALA A 53 0.39 -6.53 9.04
N ARG A 54 0.90 -7.22 8.00
CA ARG A 54 2.25 -7.02 7.48
C ARG A 54 2.27 -7.00 5.95
N LEU A 55 3.04 -6.06 5.41
CA LEU A 55 3.38 -6.02 3.99
C LEU A 55 4.87 -6.29 3.80
N ALA A 56 5.20 -7.30 3.01
CA ALA A 56 6.56 -7.57 2.55
C ALA A 56 6.75 -7.04 1.12
N ILE A 57 7.86 -6.35 0.88
CA ILE A 57 8.21 -5.75 -0.41
C ILE A 57 9.58 -6.30 -0.84
N PHE A 58 9.58 -7.12 -1.89
CA PHE A 58 10.77 -7.78 -2.44
C PHE A 58 11.21 -7.07 -3.71
N ASN A 59 12.47 -6.69 -3.80
CA ASN A 59 13.08 -6.13 -4.99
C ASN A 59 13.98 -7.18 -5.64
N ASP A 60 13.98 -7.21 -6.97
CA ASP A 60 14.82 -8.12 -7.78
C ASP A 60 16.33 -7.87 -7.61
N ARG A 61 16.71 -6.70 -7.11
CA ARG A 61 18.09 -6.30 -6.81
C ARG A 61 18.14 -5.31 -5.65
N MET A 62 19.35 -5.06 -5.16
CA MET A 62 19.59 -4.13 -4.05
C MET A 62 19.09 -2.72 -4.39
N ARG A 63 18.39 -2.08 -3.46
CA ARG A 63 17.87 -0.72 -3.60
C ARG A 63 18.39 0.15 -2.46
N SER A 64 18.99 1.29 -2.79
CA SER A 64 19.28 2.34 -1.83
C SER A 64 18.04 3.21 -1.61
N SER A 65 17.71 3.46 -0.35
CA SER A 65 16.56 4.27 0.06
C SER A 65 16.86 5.04 1.34
N LYS A 66 15.89 5.84 1.80
CA LYS A 66 15.98 6.50 3.12
C LYS A 66 15.95 5.51 4.30
N LEU A 67 15.51 4.27 4.06
CA LEU A 67 15.52 3.19 5.04
C LEU A 67 16.85 2.40 5.04
N GLY A 68 17.81 2.80 4.20
CA GLY A 68 19.07 2.10 3.97
C GLY A 68 19.08 1.31 2.66
N GLU A 69 20.09 0.45 2.54
CA GLU A 69 20.32 -0.39 1.37
C GLU A 69 19.78 -1.81 1.65
N ALA A 70 18.74 -2.20 0.92
CA ALA A 70 18.14 -3.51 1.04
C ALA A 70 17.46 -3.93 -0.27
N ASN A 71 17.35 -5.24 -0.50
CA ASN A 71 16.48 -5.81 -1.53
C ASN A 71 15.13 -6.26 -0.96
N HIS A 72 14.93 -6.20 0.36
CA HIS A 72 13.70 -6.57 1.04
C HIS A 72 13.36 -5.53 2.09
N PHE A 73 12.11 -5.06 2.06
CA PHE A 73 11.55 -4.16 3.05
C PHE A 73 10.30 -4.79 3.63
N ALA A 74 10.06 -4.55 4.92
CA ALA A 74 8.84 -4.97 5.59
C ALA A 74 8.17 -3.75 6.24
N ALA A 75 6.86 -3.83 6.38
CA ALA A 75 6.06 -2.77 6.97
C ALA A 75 4.88 -3.34 7.76
N THR A 76 4.48 -2.61 8.80
CA THR A 76 3.21 -2.84 9.49
C THR A 76 2.09 -2.15 8.71
N VAL A 77 0.99 -2.86 8.47
CA VAL A 77 -0.25 -2.25 7.97
C VAL A 77 -0.97 -1.60 9.15
N VAL A 78 -1.25 -0.31 9.06
CA VAL A 78 -1.88 0.46 10.14
C VAL A 78 -3.34 0.78 9.85
N ALA A 79 -3.73 0.78 8.57
CA ALA A 79 -5.11 0.93 8.13
C ALA A 79 -5.26 0.36 6.72
N GLU A 80 -6.48 -0.04 6.37
CA GLU A 80 -6.81 -0.51 5.03
C GLU A 80 -8.18 -0.03 4.58
N THR A 81 -8.37 0.00 3.27
CA THR A 81 -9.65 0.13 2.59
C THR A 81 -9.68 -0.89 1.45
N GLU A 82 -10.81 -1.01 0.74
CA GLU A 82 -10.90 -1.85 -0.46
C GLU A 82 -9.78 -1.58 -1.49
N ARG A 83 -9.25 -0.35 -1.55
CA ARG A 83 -8.30 0.10 -2.60
C ARG A 83 -6.97 0.60 -2.06
N SER A 84 -6.74 0.60 -0.75
CA SER A 84 -5.50 1.12 -0.19
C SER A 84 -5.01 0.38 1.05
N LEU A 85 -3.69 0.30 1.16
CA LEU A 85 -2.99 -0.07 2.39
C LEU A 85 -2.24 1.16 2.91
N THR A 86 -2.51 1.56 4.14
CA THR A 86 -1.64 2.49 4.86
C THR A 86 -0.65 1.67 5.67
N ILE A 87 0.63 1.92 5.45
CA ILE A 87 1.74 1.17 6.03
C ILE A 87 2.70 2.10 6.77
N ARG A 88 3.40 1.53 7.75
CA ARG A 88 4.59 2.11 8.35
C ARG A 88 5.75 1.15 8.15
N TYR A 89 6.79 1.60 7.47
CA TYR A 89 7.98 0.80 7.24
C TYR A 89 8.65 0.42 8.57
N ASP A 90 9.22 -0.77 8.61
CA ASP A 90 10.14 -1.15 9.68
C ASP A 90 11.36 -0.21 9.63
N ASN A 91 11.84 0.19 10.81
CA ASN A 91 12.94 1.15 10.98
C ASN A 91 12.66 2.55 10.39
N GLU A 92 11.40 2.92 10.15
CA GLU A 92 11.04 4.29 9.80
C GLU A 92 11.43 5.26 10.93
N ASN A 93 12.33 6.18 10.61
CA ASN A 93 12.84 7.18 11.54
C ASN A 93 12.49 8.61 11.11
N ARG A 94 11.86 8.78 9.94
CA ARG A 94 11.36 10.08 9.49
C ARG A 94 10.10 10.42 10.26
N LEU A 95 9.95 11.70 10.59
CA LEU A 95 8.77 12.24 11.24
C LEU A 95 7.98 13.09 10.27
N ASP A 96 6.66 13.05 10.39
CA ASP A 96 5.73 13.97 9.74
C ASP A 96 5.74 15.35 10.43
N ASP A 97 4.95 16.28 9.89
CA ASP A 97 4.83 17.65 10.42
C ASP A 97 4.23 17.70 11.85
N GLN A 98 3.68 16.59 12.35
CA GLN A 98 3.16 16.43 13.71
C GLN A 98 4.14 15.72 14.66
N GLY A 99 5.35 15.37 14.18
CA GLY A 99 6.35 14.64 14.97
C GLY A 99 6.05 13.14 15.14
N LYS A 100 5.16 12.55 14.35
CA LYS A 100 4.86 11.12 14.35
C LYS A 100 5.66 10.41 13.24
N PRO A 101 5.95 9.11 13.37
CA PRO A 101 6.59 8.35 12.29
C PRO A 101 5.79 8.44 10.99
N VAL A 102 6.48 8.67 9.87
CA VAL A 102 5.83 8.78 8.56
C VAL A 102 5.10 7.49 8.20
N GLU A 103 3.85 7.62 7.76
CA GLU A 103 3.04 6.54 7.20
C GLU A 103 2.86 6.75 5.69
N TRP A 104 2.90 5.67 4.93
CA TRP A 104 2.75 5.67 3.48
C TRP A 104 1.48 4.94 3.09
N GLN A 105 0.75 5.49 2.13
CA GLN A 105 -0.43 4.86 1.57
C GLN A 105 -0.14 4.37 0.16
N LEU A 106 -0.24 3.05 -0.05
CA LEU A 106 -0.34 2.43 -1.36
C LEU A 106 -1.80 2.47 -1.78
N ILE A 107 -2.10 3.09 -2.92
CA ILE A 107 -3.45 3.23 -3.44
C ILE A 107 -3.53 2.59 -4.81
N VAL A 108 -4.35 1.55 -4.96
CA VAL A 108 -4.63 0.92 -6.25
C VAL A 108 -5.68 1.76 -6.98
N VAL A 109 -5.24 2.57 -7.93
CA VAL A 109 -6.11 3.53 -8.64
C VAL A 109 -6.82 2.92 -9.85
N ALA A 110 -6.26 1.83 -10.41
CA ALA A 110 -6.85 1.02 -11.46
C ALA A 110 -6.23 -0.39 -11.44
N PRO A 111 -6.81 -1.41 -12.09
CA PRO A 111 -6.15 -2.70 -12.26
C PRO A 111 -4.73 -2.53 -12.85
N GLY A 112 -3.73 -3.04 -12.15
CA GLY A 112 -2.33 -2.93 -12.56
C GLY A 112 -1.69 -1.55 -12.39
N VAL A 113 -2.34 -0.61 -11.70
CA VAL A 113 -1.81 0.75 -11.44
C VAL A 113 -1.98 1.13 -9.97
N TYR A 114 -0.88 1.49 -9.30
CA TYR A 114 -0.93 2.05 -7.95
C TYR A 114 -0.18 3.40 -7.85
N ARG A 115 -0.47 4.12 -6.76
CA ARG A 115 0.20 5.37 -6.39
C ARG A 115 0.65 5.30 -4.93
N TRP A 116 1.73 6.00 -4.62
CA TRP A 116 2.18 6.22 -3.24
C TRP A 116 1.90 7.66 -2.82
N ARG A 117 1.51 7.83 -1.56
CA ARG A 117 1.47 9.13 -0.88
C ARG A 117 1.88 8.96 0.58
N GLN A 118 2.34 10.04 1.21
CA GLN A 118 2.39 10.05 2.67
C GLN A 118 0.98 10.32 3.21
N ALA A 119 0.66 9.72 4.35
CA ALA A 119 -0.69 9.77 4.91
C ALA A 119 -1.09 11.21 5.32
N ASP A 120 -0.13 12.02 5.76
CA ASP A 120 -0.27 13.40 6.25
C ASP A 120 -0.46 14.45 5.14
N TRP A 121 -0.20 14.09 3.88
CA TRP A 121 -0.42 15.02 2.76
C TRP A 121 -1.91 15.38 2.61
N PRO A 122 -2.26 16.52 1.97
CA PRO A 122 -3.65 16.78 1.61
C PRO A 122 -4.26 15.64 0.78
N GLU A 123 -5.56 15.41 0.95
CA GLU A 123 -6.29 14.40 0.18
C GLU A 123 -6.13 14.63 -1.33
N GLY A 124 -6.00 13.54 -2.09
CA GLY A 124 -5.74 13.58 -3.53
C GLY A 124 -4.30 13.89 -3.93
N LYS A 125 -3.43 14.33 -3.01
CA LYS A 125 -2.00 14.47 -3.31
C LYS A 125 -1.28 13.13 -3.25
N VAL A 126 -0.50 12.87 -4.30
CA VAL A 126 0.29 11.67 -4.52
C VAL A 126 1.68 12.07 -5.00
N ASN A 127 2.66 11.17 -4.88
CA ASN A 127 4.03 11.45 -5.33
C ASN A 127 4.12 11.44 -6.86
N GLY A 128 5.31 11.69 -7.41
CA GLY A 128 5.53 11.64 -8.86
C GLY A 128 5.53 10.22 -9.46
N VAL A 129 5.53 9.16 -8.64
CA VAL A 129 5.79 7.78 -9.07
C VAL A 129 4.49 7.03 -9.30
N VAL A 130 4.33 6.43 -10.48
CA VAL A 130 3.19 5.54 -10.78
C VAL A 130 3.69 4.10 -10.79
N GLY A 131 3.19 3.25 -9.90
CA GLY A 131 3.47 1.81 -9.95
C GLY A 131 2.69 1.15 -11.07
N ILE A 132 3.37 0.45 -11.97
CA ILE A 132 2.77 -0.28 -13.10
C ILE A 132 3.08 -1.77 -12.95
N ARG A 133 2.06 -2.61 -13.09
CA ARG A 133 2.22 -4.07 -13.11
C ARG A 133 2.84 -4.51 -14.43
N CYS A 134 3.93 -5.25 -14.36
CA CYS A 134 4.70 -5.74 -15.51
C CYS A 134 4.45 -7.21 -15.85
N SER A 135 4.05 -8.02 -14.87
CA SER A 135 3.57 -9.37 -15.09
C SER A 135 2.42 -9.66 -14.12
N PRO A 136 1.44 -10.49 -14.49
CA PRO A 136 0.51 -11.10 -13.54
C PRO A 136 1.23 -11.93 -12.48
#